data_AF-A0A3B9LPW8-F1
#
_entry.id   AF-A0A3B9LPW8-F1
#
_cell.length_a   1.000
_cell.length_b   1.000
_cell.length_c   1.000
_cell.angle_alpha   90.00
_cell.angle_beta   90.00
_cell.angle_gamma   90.00
#
_symmetry.space_group_name_H-M   'P 1'
#
loop_
_entity.id
_entity.type
_entity.pdbx_description
1 polymer ?
#
loop_
_entity_poly.entity_id
_entity_poly.type
_entity_poly.pdbx_seq_one_letter_code
_entity_poly.pdbx_strand_id
1 'polypeptide(L)'
;GDIPRTGELIAAPRQAAETDRLATGRVRPTGGLAACAPQTSPSSDAAQLLIGDQAIRFRQEHANEFQYWDLGEQWASRGRGIDLPFVYALWLVRPEVVDPKTIASRLRVLRDENLAKIDKLIAEEKEFDREFCACYYREHLRFNFGEKEKEGLKEFQRLCQKHGLLPKREIEFNLV
;
A
#
# COMPACT_ATOMS: atom_id res chain seq x y z
N GLY A 1 -7.08 -19.71 -3.05
CA GLY A 1 -6.67 -18.90 -1.89
C GLY A 1 -6.50 -17.50 -2.40
N ASP A 2 -7.22 -16.54 -1.82
CA ASP A 2 -7.20 -15.15 -2.30
C ASP A 2 -5.82 -14.53 -2.08
N ILE A 3 -5.25 -14.05 -3.18
CA ILE A 3 -3.95 -13.39 -3.20
C ILE A 3 -4.18 -11.92 -2.78
N PRO A 4 -3.48 -11.40 -1.75
CA PRO A 4 -3.62 -10.01 -1.29
C PRO A 4 -3.39 -8.98 -2.41
N ARG A 5 -4.20 -7.92 -2.47
CA ARG A 5 -3.90 -6.72 -3.27
C ARG A 5 -3.25 -5.66 -2.37
N THR A 6 -2.55 -4.71 -2.98
CA THR A 6 -1.83 -3.64 -2.27
C THR A 6 -2.74 -2.91 -1.28
N GLY A 7 -2.38 -2.89 0.00
CA GLY A 7 -3.05 -2.11 1.05
C GLY A 7 -4.12 -2.88 1.79
N GLU A 8 -3.76 -3.46 2.94
CA GLU A 8 -4.68 -4.24 3.77
C GLU A 8 -4.77 -3.66 5.17
N LEU A 9 -5.99 -3.48 5.64
CA LEU A 9 -6.27 -3.21 7.05
C LEU A 9 -6.57 -4.55 7.74
N ILE A 10 -5.89 -4.83 8.83
CA ILE A 10 -6.08 -6.04 9.63
C ILE A 10 -6.90 -5.68 10.86
N ALA A 11 -8.00 -6.39 11.07
CA ALA A 11 -8.78 -6.36 12.30
C ALA A 11 -8.53 -7.65 13.08
N ALA A 12 -8.03 -7.53 14.31
CA ALA A 12 -7.63 -8.68 15.13
C ALA A 12 -8.60 -8.95 16.29
N PRO A 13 -9.29 -10.11 16.34
CA PRO A 13 -9.81 -10.65 17.59
C PRO A 13 -8.73 -11.47 18.32
N ARG A 14 -8.61 -11.23 19.63
CA ARG A 14 -7.49 -11.57 20.53
C ARG A 14 -7.10 -13.07 20.68
N GLN A 15 -7.70 -14.02 19.98
CA GLN A 15 -7.45 -15.45 20.29
C GLN A 15 -6.15 -16.05 19.72
N ALA A 16 -5.35 -15.30 18.94
CA ALA A 16 -4.07 -15.79 18.41
C ALA A 16 -2.82 -15.34 19.21
N ALA A 17 -2.94 -14.47 20.22
CA ALA A 17 -1.78 -13.85 20.89
C ALA A 17 -1.32 -14.58 22.17
N GLU A 18 -1.44 -15.90 22.24
CA GLU A 18 -0.93 -16.68 23.38
C GLU A 18 -0.10 -17.87 22.92
N THR A 19 0.96 -17.62 22.14
CA THR A 19 2.08 -18.57 21.96
C THR A 19 3.33 -17.93 21.34
N ASP A 20 3.80 -16.78 21.84
CA ASP A 20 5.25 -16.51 21.73
C ASP A 20 5.73 -15.54 22.82
N ARG A 21 5.86 -16.07 24.03
CA ARG A 21 6.81 -15.53 24.99
C ARG A 21 8.06 -16.36 24.87
N LEU A 22 9.10 -15.84 24.22
CA LEU A 22 10.50 -16.04 24.61
C LEU A 22 11.43 -15.12 23.83
N ALA A 23 12.47 -14.67 24.54
CA ALA A 23 13.62 -13.90 24.08
C ALA A 23 13.38 -12.42 23.70
N THR A 24 13.65 -11.53 24.66
CA THR A 24 14.85 -10.69 24.54
C THR A 24 15.22 -10.09 25.88
N GLY A 25 16.50 -10.28 26.22
CA GLY A 25 17.10 -9.91 27.49
C GLY A 25 17.20 -8.41 27.69
N ARG A 26 17.09 -8.05 28.95
CA ARG A 26 17.25 -6.72 29.53
C ARG A 26 18.67 -6.19 29.28
N VAL A 27 18.82 -5.16 28.45
CA VAL A 27 19.97 -4.24 28.47
C VAL A 27 19.45 -2.81 28.41
N ARG A 28 19.73 -2.02 29.46
CA ARG A 28 19.51 -0.57 29.46
C ARG A 28 20.75 0.10 28.85
N PRO A 29 20.56 1.09 27.96
CA PRO A 29 21.45 2.24 27.91
C PRO A 29 20.71 3.48 28.42
N THR A 30 21.35 4.13 29.38
CA THR A 30 21.08 5.48 29.86
C THR A 30 21.42 6.52 28.80
N GLY A 31 20.48 7.41 28.50
CA GLY A 31 20.77 8.75 27.97
C GLY A 31 20.23 9.06 26.57
N GLY A 32 19.28 10.02 26.52
CA GLY A 32 19.11 10.92 25.37
C GLY A 32 17.86 10.73 24.51
N LEU A 33 16.98 11.74 24.57
CA LEU A 33 15.82 12.05 23.72
C LEU A 33 14.59 11.14 23.89
N ALA A 34 13.58 11.69 24.59
CA ALA A 34 12.29 11.08 24.84
C ALA A 34 11.51 10.88 23.52
N ALA A 35 11.45 9.63 23.05
CA ALA A 35 10.37 9.19 22.20
C ALA A 35 9.08 9.17 23.04
N CYS A 36 8.04 9.88 22.59
CA CYS A 36 6.68 9.70 23.10
C CYS A 36 6.24 8.26 22.76
N ALA A 37 6.50 7.32 23.66
CA ALA A 37 5.87 6.01 23.62
C ALA A 37 4.42 6.18 24.10
N PRO A 38 3.39 5.86 23.29
CA PRO A 38 2.05 5.81 23.82
C PRO A 38 1.96 4.62 24.79
N GLN A 39 1.94 4.94 26.09
CA GLN A 39 1.55 4.01 27.15
C GLN A 39 0.03 3.86 27.12
N THR A 40 -0.50 3.27 26.05
CA THR A 40 -1.88 2.84 25.97
C THR A 40 -1.92 1.35 26.26
N SER A 41 -2.53 0.97 27.38
CA SER A 41 -2.97 -0.40 27.60
C SER A 41 -3.72 -0.88 26.34
N PRO A 42 -3.33 -2.01 25.71
CA PRO A 42 -3.90 -2.40 24.43
C PRO A 42 -5.38 -2.73 24.62
N SER A 43 -6.26 -1.92 24.02
CA SER A 43 -7.69 -2.22 23.92
C SER A 43 -7.88 -3.40 22.95
N SER A 44 -8.91 -4.21 23.18
CA SER A 44 -9.24 -5.43 22.43
C SER A 44 -9.66 -5.20 20.98
N ASP A 45 -9.62 -3.94 20.50
CA ASP A 45 -10.16 -3.49 19.21
C ASP A 45 -9.08 -2.83 18.32
N ALA A 46 -7.81 -3.10 18.60
CA ALA A 46 -6.71 -2.51 17.83
C ALA A 46 -6.65 -3.14 16.42
N ALA A 47 -6.81 -2.32 15.39
CA ALA A 47 -6.57 -2.66 14.00
C ALA A 47 -5.21 -2.11 13.54
N GLN A 48 -4.56 -2.81 12.62
CA GLN A 48 -3.28 -2.39 12.04
C GLN A 48 -3.37 -2.27 10.52
N LEU A 49 -2.82 -1.18 9.97
CA LEU A 49 -2.68 -1.01 8.52
C LEU A 49 -1.30 -1.51 8.09
N LEU A 50 -1.26 -2.49 7.19
CA LEU A 50 -0.03 -2.96 6.56
C LEU A 50 -0.05 -2.69 5.04
N ILE A 51 1.11 -2.35 4.48
CA ILE A 51 1.28 -2.11 3.05
C ILE A 51 2.56 -2.79 2.54
N GLY A 52 2.59 -3.15 1.26
CA GLY A 52 3.76 -3.80 0.65
C GLY A 52 4.05 -5.19 1.23
N ASP A 53 5.32 -5.57 1.21
CA ASP A 53 5.76 -6.93 1.51
C ASP A 53 5.38 -7.39 2.93
N GLN A 54 5.38 -6.48 3.90
CA GLN A 54 4.95 -6.78 5.28
C GLN A 54 3.47 -7.22 5.35
N ALA A 55 2.58 -6.68 4.50
CA ALA A 55 1.19 -7.12 4.46
C ALA A 55 1.08 -8.54 3.88
N ILE A 56 1.85 -8.80 2.82
CA ILE A 56 1.90 -10.10 2.14
C ILE A 56 2.41 -11.18 3.09
N ARG A 57 3.56 -10.95 3.74
CA ARG A 57 4.15 -11.89 4.72
C ARG A 57 3.18 -12.18 5.85
N PHE A 58 2.64 -11.13 6.46
CA PHE A 58 1.72 -11.29 7.59
C PHE A 58 0.50 -12.12 7.19
N ARG A 59 -0.08 -11.87 6.02
CA ARG A 59 -1.24 -12.65 5.54
C ARG A 59 -0.89 -14.10 5.21
N GLN A 60 0.32 -14.38 4.71
CA GLN A 60 0.79 -15.75 4.47
C GLN A 60 1.04 -16.50 5.77
N GLU A 61 1.63 -15.84 6.78
CA GLU A 61 1.95 -16.43 8.08
C GLU A 61 0.69 -16.66 8.94
N HIS A 62 -0.30 -15.75 8.86
CA HIS A 62 -1.45 -15.73 9.76
C HIS A 62 -2.81 -15.82 9.05
N ALA A 63 -2.87 -16.48 7.89
CA ALA A 63 -4.02 -16.45 6.97
C ALA A 63 -5.38 -16.76 7.63
N ASN A 64 -5.41 -17.61 8.66
CA ASN A 64 -6.63 -18.06 9.34
C ASN A 64 -6.81 -17.49 10.75
N GLU A 65 -5.92 -16.60 11.18
CA GLU A 65 -5.89 -16.09 12.56
C GLU A 65 -6.56 -14.71 12.68
N PHE A 66 -6.59 -13.95 11.58
CA PHE A 66 -7.08 -12.57 11.56
C PHE A 66 -8.16 -12.36 10.51
N GLN A 67 -8.95 -11.31 10.69
CA GLN A 67 -9.83 -10.80 9.65
C GLN A 67 -9.08 -9.75 8.83
N TYR A 68 -9.04 -9.98 7.52
CA TYR A 68 -8.34 -9.11 6.57
C TYR A 68 -9.36 -8.26 5.82
N TRP A 69 -9.08 -6.96 5.73
CA TRP A 69 -9.82 -6.01 4.91
C TRP A 69 -8.91 -5.50 3.81
N ASP A 70 -9.13 -5.96 2.58
CA ASP A 70 -8.44 -5.44 1.39
C ASP A 70 -9.00 -4.06 1.04
N LEU A 71 -8.19 -3.01 1.19
CA LEU A 71 -8.65 -1.63 0.98
C LEU A 71 -8.96 -1.34 -0.48
N GLY A 72 -8.32 -2.04 -1.41
CA GLY A 72 -8.63 -1.96 -2.83
C GLY A 72 -10.00 -2.55 -3.15
N GLU A 73 -10.34 -3.68 -2.54
CA GLU A 73 -11.68 -4.27 -2.63
C GLU A 73 -12.73 -3.39 -1.96
N GLN A 74 -12.46 -2.87 -0.75
CA GLN A 74 -13.36 -1.95 -0.06
C GLN A 74 -13.60 -0.66 -0.86
N TRP A 75 -12.58 -0.19 -1.59
CA TRP A 75 -12.72 0.93 -2.50
C TRP A 75 -13.61 0.59 -3.70
N ALA A 76 -13.33 -0.53 -4.39
CA ALA A 76 -14.09 -0.95 -5.57
C ALA A 76 -15.58 -1.18 -5.24
N SER A 77 -15.86 -1.83 -4.10
CA SER A 77 -17.22 -2.12 -3.62
C SER A 77 -18.00 -0.87 -3.18
N ARG A 78 -17.33 0.28 -2.99
CA ARG A 78 -17.97 1.56 -2.64
C ARG A 78 -18.54 2.28 -3.85
N GLY A 79 -18.03 2.01 -5.05
CA GLY A 79 -18.48 2.66 -6.28
C GLY A 79 -19.94 2.35 -6.56
N ARG A 80 -20.81 3.38 -6.63
CA ARG A 80 -22.23 3.25 -7.00
C ARG A 80 -22.39 2.89 -8.50
N GLY A 81 -21.86 1.75 -8.92
CA GLY A 81 -21.86 1.29 -10.32
C GLY A 81 -20.70 1.80 -11.18
N ILE A 82 -19.72 2.52 -10.61
CA ILE A 82 -18.50 2.94 -11.31
C ILE A 82 -17.31 2.30 -10.62
N ASP A 83 -16.66 1.35 -11.30
CA ASP A 83 -15.41 0.74 -10.86
C ASP A 83 -14.25 1.69 -11.18
N LEU A 84 -13.92 2.55 -10.22
CA LEU A 84 -12.76 3.44 -10.30
C LEU A 84 -11.57 2.79 -9.60
N PRO A 85 -10.38 2.74 -10.23
CA PRO A 85 -9.19 2.22 -9.59
C PRO A 85 -8.72 3.13 -8.44
N PHE A 86 -8.17 2.54 -7.39
CA PHE A 86 -7.49 3.27 -6.33
C PHE A 86 -6.02 3.53 -6.71
N VAL A 87 -5.54 4.75 -6.48
CA VAL A 87 -4.15 5.15 -6.79
C VAL A 87 -3.34 5.16 -5.51
N TYR A 88 -2.47 4.15 -5.34
CA TYR A 88 -1.64 4.01 -4.14
C TYR A 88 -0.42 4.93 -4.11
N ALA A 89 0.20 5.17 -5.28
CA ALA A 89 1.42 5.96 -5.39
C ALA A 89 1.53 6.65 -6.75
N LEU A 90 2.24 7.78 -6.78
CA LEU A 90 2.54 8.56 -7.97
C LEU A 90 4.00 9.02 -7.93
N TRP A 91 4.62 9.10 -9.10
CA TRP A 91 5.84 9.89 -9.26
C TRP A 91 5.48 11.35 -9.42
N LEU A 92 5.91 12.18 -8.46
CA LEU A 92 5.65 13.61 -8.43
C LEU A 92 6.97 14.36 -8.58
N VAL A 93 6.98 15.37 -9.45
CA VAL A 93 8.13 16.25 -9.66
C VAL A 93 7.78 17.61 -9.09
N ARG A 94 8.71 18.21 -8.33
CA ARG A 94 8.48 19.55 -7.80
C ARG A 94 8.54 20.60 -8.92
N PRO A 95 7.75 21.69 -8.84
CA PRO A 95 7.72 22.71 -9.88
C PRO A 95 9.06 23.37 -10.18
N GLU A 96 10.00 23.38 -9.22
CA GLU A 96 11.31 24.03 -9.37
C GLU A 96 12.32 23.21 -10.17
N VAL A 97 11.98 21.96 -10.52
CA VAL A 97 12.87 21.08 -11.30
C VAL A 97 12.92 21.55 -12.74
N VAL A 98 14.14 21.78 -13.23
CA VAL A 98 14.40 22.11 -14.64
C VAL A 98 14.22 20.86 -15.50
N ASP A 99 13.54 21.02 -16.64
CA ASP A 99 13.25 19.97 -17.62
C ASP A 99 12.65 18.67 -17.01
N PRO A 100 11.49 18.78 -16.36
CA PRO A 100 10.83 17.63 -15.74
C PRO A 100 10.36 16.59 -16.79
N LYS A 101 10.19 17.01 -18.05
CA LYS A 101 9.75 16.15 -19.17
C LYS A 101 10.78 15.09 -19.52
N THR A 102 12.07 15.43 -19.53
CA THR A 102 13.15 14.47 -19.80
C THR A 102 13.22 13.42 -18.70
N ILE A 103 13.10 13.84 -17.43
CA ILE A 103 13.09 12.91 -16.29
C ILE A 103 11.87 11.98 -16.37
N ALA A 104 10.67 12.54 -16.60
CA ALA A 104 9.45 11.77 -16.71
C ALA A 104 9.49 10.78 -17.88
N SER A 105 10.01 11.20 -19.04
CA SER A 105 10.19 10.32 -20.20
C SER A 105 11.16 9.18 -19.91
N ARG A 106 12.28 9.45 -19.24
CA ARG A 106 13.22 8.41 -18.85
C ARG A 106 12.60 7.40 -17.88
N LEU A 107 11.84 7.88 -16.90
CA LEU A 107 11.15 7.01 -15.94
C LEU A 107 10.08 6.13 -16.60
N ARG A 108 9.33 6.66 -17.60
CA ARG A 108 8.38 5.87 -18.39
C ARG A 108 9.06 4.76 -19.17
N VAL A 109 10.17 5.07 -19.85
CA VAL A 109 10.96 4.07 -20.59
C VAL A 109 11.44 2.97 -19.64
N LEU A 110 11.99 3.33 -18.47
CA LEU A 110 12.43 2.35 -17.47
C LEU A 110 11.29 1.47 -16.95
N ARG A 111 10.10 2.06 -16.69
CA ARG A 111 8.91 1.30 -16.31
C ARG A 111 8.54 0.30 -17.42
N ASP A 112 8.46 0.76 -18.66
CA ASP A 112 8.03 -0.07 -19.80
C ASP A 112 9.04 -1.20 -20.07
N GLU A 113 10.35 -0.92 -19.94
CA GLU A 113 11.40 -1.93 -20.01
C GLU A 113 11.31 -2.97 -18.88
N ASN A 114 10.99 -2.55 -17.66
CA ASN A 114 10.81 -3.47 -16.53
C ASN A 114 9.57 -4.35 -16.71
N LEU A 115 8.47 -3.78 -17.22
CA LEU A 115 7.26 -4.54 -17.54
C LEU A 115 7.50 -5.55 -18.66
N ALA A 116 8.28 -5.19 -19.69
CA ALA A 116 8.67 -6.12 -20.74
C ALA A 116 9.58 -7.26 -20.24
N LYS A 117 10.26 -7.07 -19.11
CA LYS A 117 11.15 -8.04 -18.47
C LYS A 117 10.54 -8.69 -17.22
N ILE A 118 9.21 -8.59 -17.04
CA ILE A 118 8.57 -9.00 -15.79
C ILE A 118 8.81 -10.48 -15.46
N ASP A 119 8.87 -11.37 -16.46
CA ASP A 119 9.21 -12.79 -16.27
C ASP A 119 10.60 -13.00 -15.66
N LYS A 120 11.58 -12.20 -16.12
CA LYS A 120 12.94 -12.25 -15.57
C LYS A 120 12.94 -11.77 -14.13
N LEU A 121 12.22 -10.70 -13.81
CA LEU A 121 12.10 -10.17 -12.45
C LEU A 121 11.46 -11.19 -11.51
N ILE A 122 10.38 -11.86 -11.94
CA ILE A 122 9.75 -12.96 -11.20
C ILE A 122 10.72 -14.11 -10.98
N ALA A 123 11.53 -14.45 -11.98
CA ALA A 123 12.51 -15.54 -11.87
C ALA A 123 13.66 -15.22 -10.91
N GLU A 124 14.01 -13.95 -10.75
CA GLU A 124 15.07 -13.44 -9.86
C GLU A 124 14.58 -13.20 -8.43
N GLU A 125 13.27 -13.12 -8.20
CA GLU A 125 12.66 -13.01 -6.87
C GLU A 125 12.94 -14.28 -6.04
N LYS A 126 13.29 -14.07 -4.77
CA LYS A 126 13.74 -15.13 -3.85
C LYS A 126 12.88 -15.23 -2.60
N GLU A 127 12.18 -14.16 -2.26
CA GLU A 127 11.43 -14.08 -1.02
C GLU A 127 10.03 -14.68 -1.15
N PHE A 128 9.42 -14.53 -2.33
CA PHE A 128 8.08 -14.99 -2.61
C PHE A 128 8.05 -16.05 -3.72
N ASP A 129 7.03 -16.89 -3.67
CA ASP A 129 6.79 -17.92 -4.67
C ASP A 129 6.52 -17.34 -6.05
N ARG A 130 6.97 -18.03 -7.12
CA ARG A 130 6.93 -17.49 -8.48
C ARG A 130 5.51 -17.32 -8.99
N GLU A 131 4.64 -18.26 -8.69
CA GLU A 131 3.23 -18.24 -9.07
C GLU A 131 2.51 -17.07 -8.39
N PHE A 132 2.83 -16.84 -7.11
CA PHE A 132 2.35 -15.66 -6.38
C PHE A 132 2.83 -14.36 -7.03
N CYS A 133 4.13 -14.21 -7.29
CA CYS A 133 4.70 -13.00 -7.92
C CYS A 133 4.10 -12.75 -9.31
N ALA A 134 3.91 -13.81 -10.09
CA ALA A 134 3.32 -13.73 -11.42
C ALA A 134 1.91 -13.18 -11.39
N CYS A 135 1.06 -13.67 -10.48
CA CYS A 135 -0.29 -13.14 -10.31
C CYS A 135 -0.25 -11.71 -9.76
N TYR A 136 0.55 -11.46 -8.71
CA TYR A 136 0.60 -10.15 -8.06
C TYR A 136 1.05 -9.03 -9.01
N TYR A 137 2.17 -9.21 -9.70
CA TYR A 137 2.71 -8.17 -10.59
C TYR A 137 1.87 -7.94 -11.85
N ARG A 138 1.18 -8.98 -12.36
CA ARG A 138 0.40 -8.87 -13.60
C ARG A 138 -1.05 -8.53 -13.40
N GLU A 139 -1.66 -8.99 -12.32
CA GLU A 139 -3.10 -8.90 -12.12
C GLU A 139 -3.45 -7.85 -11.06
N HIS A 140 -2.62 -7.71 -10.01
CA HIS A 140 -2.93 -6.84 -8.86
C HIS A 140 -2.23 -5.49 -8.92
N LEU A 141 -1.16 -5.35 -9.70
CA LEU A 141 -0.50 -4.07 -9.94
C LEU A 141 -0.85 -3.47 -11.30
N ARG A 142 -1.02 -2.15 -11.29
CA ARG A 142 -1.25 -1.30 -12.47
C ARG A 142 -0.31 -0.11 -12.38
N PHE A 143 0.53 0.06 -13.40
CA PHE A 143 1.60 1.08 -13.41
C PHE A 143 1.32 2.24 -14.37
N ASN A 144 0.10 2.32 -14.90
CA ASN A 144 -0.35 3.38 -15.78
C ASN A 144 -1.25 4.34 -15.02
N PHE A 145 -1.22 5.61 -15.42
CA PHE A 145 -2.05 6.67 -14.86
C PHE A 145 -2.85 7.33 -15.98
N GLY A 146 -3.96 6.70 -16.34
CA GLY A 146 -4.87 7.13 -17.39
C GLY A 146 -6.07 7.92 -16.85
N GLU A 147 -7.13 8.04 -17.64
CA GLU A 147 -8.32 8.80 -17.25
C GLU A 147 -9.06 8.19 -16.06
N LYS A 148 -9.19 6.86 -16.01
CA LYS A 148 -9.83 6.17 -14.87
C LYS A 148 -9.09 6.38 -13.56
N GLU A 149 -7.76 6.33 -13.59
CA GLU A 149 -6.94 6.59 -12.40
C GLU A 149 -7.02 8.06 -11.94
N LYS A 150 -7.11 9.01 -12.88
CA LYS A 150 -7.37 10.42 -12.56
C LYS A 150 -8.73 10.63 -11.92
N GLU A 151 -9.77 9.97 -12.44
CA GLU A 151 -11.12 9.99 -11.86
C GLU A 151 -11.13 9.38 -10.46
N GLY A 152 -10.49 8.22 -10.27
CA GLY A 152 -10.33 7.58 -8.97
C GLY A 152 -9.66 8.49 -7.94
N LEU A 153 -8.57 9.18 -8.32
CA LEU A 153 -7.89 10.10 -7.42
C LEU A 153 -8.73 11.35 -7.10
N LYS A 154 -9.46 11.89 -8.07
CA LYS A 154 -10.41 13.00 -7.85
C LYS A 154 -11.51 12.60 -6.88
N GLU A 155 -12.05 11.39 -7.01
CA GLU A 155 -13.06 10.86 -6.08
C GLU A 155 -12.49 10.68 -4.67
N PHE A 156 -11.26 10.17 -4.55
CA PHE A 156 -10.59 10.07 -3.26
C PHE A 156 -10.42 11.44 -2.60
N GLN A 157 -9.96 12.44 -3.35
CA GLN A 157 -9.86 13.82 -2.87
C GLN A 157 -11.22 14.35 -2.39
N ARG A 158 -12.28 14.15 -3.17
CA ARG A 158 -13.65 14.59 -2.83
C ARG A 158 -14.10 13.97 -1.51
N LEU A 159 -13.81 12.69 -1.28
CA LEU A 159 -14.10 12.01 -0.02
C LEU A 159 -13.28 12.59 1.14
N CYS A 160 -11.98 12.81 0.97
CA CYS A 160 -11.14 13.46 1.99
C CYS A 160 -11.69 14.84 2.38
N GLN A 161 -12.15 15.64 1.40
CA GLN A 161 -12.75 16.95 1.66
C GLN A 161 -14.10 16.84 2.38
N LYS A 162 -14.95 15.90 1.95
CA LYS A 162 -16.24 15.62 2.61
C LYS A 162 -16.05 15.28 4.09
N HIS A 163 -14.98 14.57 4.42
CA HIS A 163 -14.64 14.16 5.77
C HIS A 163 -13.71 15.14 6.51
N GLY A 164 -13.41 16.31 5.93
CA GLY A 164 -12.58 17.34 6.57
C GLY A 164 -11.10 17.00 6.70
N LEU A 165 -10.60 15.98 5.99
CA LEU A 165 -9.19 15.57 5.98
C LEU A 165 -8.33 16.45 5.08
N LEU A 166 -8.94 17.08 4.08
CA LEU A 166 -8.28 18.01 3.16
C LEU A 166 -9.14 19.28 2.97
N PRO A 167 -8.52 20.44 2.76
CA PRO A 167 -9.25 21.65 2.38
C PRO A 167 -9.92 21.48 1.02
N LYS A 168 -11.03 22.20 0.81
CA LYS A 168 -11.74 22.24 -0.47
C LYS A 168 -10.87 22.96 -1.51
N ARG A 169 -10.33 22.19 -2.44
CA ARG A 169 -9.53 22.62 -3.61
C ARG A 169 -9.72 21.60 -4.71
N GLU A 170 -9.50 21.94 -5.98
CA GLU A 170 -9.44 20.92 -7.03
C GLU A 170 -7.98 20.50 -7.24
N ILE A 171 -7.75 19.22 -7.55
CA ILE A 171 -6.44 18.76 -8.03
C ILE A 171 -6.35 19.06 -9.52
N GLU A 172 -5.34 19.84 -9.89
CA GLU A 172 -4.91 19.99 -11.28
C GLU A 172 -3.80 18.99 -11.58
N PHE A 173 -3.97 18.25 -12.67
CA PHE A 173 -2.97 17.28 -13.14
C PHE A 173 -2.04 17.94 -14.15
N ASN A 174 -0.94 18.52 -13.66
CA ASN A 174 0.14 19.03 -14.50
C ASN A 174 1.05 17.88 -14.94
N LEU A 175 0.62 17.15 -15.97
CA LEU A 175 1.34 16.00 -16.51
C LEU A 175 2.49 16.46 -17.42
N VAL A 176 3.69 15.95 -17.16
CA VAL A 176 4.93 16.23 -17.90
C VAL A 176 5.41 15.06 -18.72
#